data_AF-A0A7J2JGY4-F1
#
_entry.id   AF-A0A7J2JGY4-F1
#
_cell.length_a   1.000
_cell.length_b   1.000
_cell.length_c   1.000
_cell.angle_alpha   90.00
_cell.angle_beta   90.00
_cell.angle_gamma   90.00
#
_symmetry.space_group_name_H-M   'P 1'
#
loop_
_entity.id
_entity.type
_entity.pdbx_description
1 polymer ?
#
loop_
_entity_poly.entity_id
_entity_poly.type
_entity_poly.pdbx_seq_one_letter_code
_entity_poly.pdbx_strand_id
1 'polypeptide(L)'
;MADDRHIPTIMATQHPDSASRYVPVQEEVEEAINYFLDGWAEGLNYDEYKVDYEGKLTPYHQISQIVLRAVEVGLKPGVDVFITPRMPSATEETVFRQAMAMMAAIEANYLTQDLLDHPAVIEIIHPLTRSAEDLVKAFRRLASLINWARSDLGARLNPEDMR
;
A
#
# COMPACT_ATOMS: atom_id res chain seq x y z
N MET A 1 -8.94 18.38 0.46
CA MET A 1 -8.65 18.27 1.91
C MET A 1 -7.30 17.59 2.09
N ALA A 2 -6.22 18.22 1.63
CA ALA A 2 -4.87 17.64 1.69
C ALA A 2 -4.09 18.05 2.95
N ASP A 3 -4.63 18.99 3.75
CA ASP A 3 -3.93 19.75 4.79
C ASP A 3 -3.92 19.13 6.20
N ASP A 4 -4.68 18.06 6.46
CA ASP A 4 -4.82 17.46 7.81
C ASP A 4 -4.19 16.05 7.94
N ARG A 5 -3.39 15.61 6.95
CA ARG A 5 -2.72 14.30 7.01
C ARG A 5 -1.48 14.37 7.89
N HIS A 6 -1.32 13.37 8.76
CA HIS A 6 -0.06 13.18 9.48
C HIS A 6 1.05 12.84 8.48
N ILE A 7 2.27 13.35 8.67
CA ILE A 7 3.42 12.88 7.90
C ILE A 7 3.98 11.69 8.68
N PRO A 8 3.98 10.47 8.11
CA PRO A 8 4.50 9.30 8.82
C PRO A 8 5.98 9.48 9.15
N THR A 9 6.36 9.00 10.32
CA THR A 9 7.69 9.11 10.92
C THR A 9 8.31 7.73 11.18
N ILE A 10 7.50 6.69 11.36
CA ILE A 10 7.94 5.33 11.72
C ILE A 10 7.27 4.30 10.79
N MET A 11 8.04 3.82 9.82
CA MET A 11 7.62 2.78 8.88
C MET A 11 8.09 1.38 9.33
N ALA A 12 7.14 0.46 9.50
CA ALA A 12 7.38 -0.97 9.64
C ALA A 12 7.51 -1.60 8.25
N THR A 13 8.35 -2.63 8.12
CA THR A 13 8.65 -3.24 6.82
C THR A 13 8.75 -4.75 6.89
N GLN A 14 8.41 -5.43 5.80
CA GLN A 14 8.52 -6.88 5.64
C GLN A 14 9.94 -7.37 5.27
N HIS A 15 10.99 -6.67 5.70
CA HIS A 15 12.36 -7.14 5.44
C HIS A 15 12.62 -8.47 6.16
N PRO A 16 13.32 -9.44 5.52
CA PRO A 16 13.60 -10.75 6.11
C PRO A 16 14.92 -10.75 6.91
N ASP A 17 15.13 -9.74 7.77
CA ASP A 17 16.35 -9.55 8.56
C ASP A 17 16.25 -10.07 10.00
N SER A 18 15.06 -10.54 10.42
CA SER A 18 14.88 -11.24 11.70
C SER A 18 15.62 -12.58 11.73
N ALA A 19 16.50 -12.76 12.71
CA ALA A 19 17.29 -13.98 12.88
C ALA A 19 16.49 -15.15 13.50
N SER A 20 15.37 -14.87 14.17
CA SER A 20 14.71 -15.82 15.07
C SER A 20 13.26 -16.09 14.73
N ARG A 21 12.61 -15.24 13.92
CA ARG A 21 11.19 -15.37 13.57
C ARG A 21 11.00 -15.35 12.07
N TYR A 22 10.38 -16.40 11.57
CA TYR A 22 9.80 -16.42 10.22
C TYR A 22 8.37 -15.88 10.30
N VAL A 23 8.02 -14.93 9.43
CA VAL A 23 6.66 -14.40 9.30
C VAL A 23 6.09 -14.82 7.93
N PRO A 24 5.14 -15.78 7.91
CA PRO A 24 4.48 -16.20 6.68
C PRO A 24 3.48 -15.14 6.21
N VAL A 25 3.19 -15.09 4.91
CA VAL A 25 2.31 -14.06 4.31
C VAL A 25 0.89 -14.02 4.90
N GLN A 26 0.46 -15.13 5.49
CA GLN A 26 -0.82 -15.28 6.17
C GLN A 26 -0.89 -14.54 7.51
N GLU A 27 0.25 -14.32 8.17
CA GLU A 27 0.35 -13.59 9.44
C GLU A 27 0.54 -12.08 9.24
N GLU A 28 1.01 -11.64 8.06
CA GLU A 28 1.42 -10.25 7.80
C GLU A 28 0.28 -9.23 7.87
N VAL A 29 -0.97 -9.68 7.71
CA VAL A 29 -2.15 -8.82 7.87
C VAL A 29 -2.29 -8.39 9.33
N GLU A 30 -2.32 -9.36 10.25
CA GLU A 30 -2.41 -9.06 11.69
C GLU A 30 -1.10 -8.45 12.21
N GLU A 31 0.04 -8.80 11.63
CA GLU A 31 1.31 -8.13 11.91
C GLU A 31 1.22 -6.61 11.65
N ALA A 32 0.72 -6.20 10.48
CA ALA A 32 0.53 -4.80 10.12
C ALA A 32 -0.36 -4.06 11.13
N ILE A 33 -1.48 -4.68 11.52
CA ILE A 33 -2.42 -4.09 12.49
C ILE A 33 -1.78 -3.94 13.86
N ASN A 34 -1.04 -4.95 14.33
CA ASN A 34 -0.35 -4.87 15.62
C ASN A 34 0.75 -3.78 15.61
N TYR A 35 1.38 -3.50 14.47
CA TYR A 35 2.31 -2.37 14.36
C TYR A 35 1.60 -1.02 14.58
N PHE A 36 0.40 -0.85 14.01
CA PHE A 36 -0.38 0.39 14.11
C PHE A 36 -1.01 0.63 15.47
N LEU A 37 -1.48 -0.41 16.16
CA LEU A 37 -2.23 -0.23 17.40
C LEU A 37 -1.34 0.35 18.51
N ASP A 38 -1.89 1.40 19.14
CA ASP A 38 -1.18 2.40 19.92
C ASP A 38 -0.80 1.92 21.33
N GLY A 39 0.48 2.02 21.71
CA GLY A 39 0.95 2.31 23.08
C GLY A 39 0.55 1.46 24.30
N TRP A 40 -0.25 0.40 24.23
CA TRP A 40 -0.61 -0.44 25.39
C TRP A 40 -0.41 -1.92 25.11
N ALA A 41 0.58 -2.52 25.79
CA ALA A 41 0.86 -3.96 25.95
C ALA A 41 0.97 -4.87 24.69
N GLU A 42 0.44 -4.46 23.53
CA GLU A 42 0.16 -5.33 22.38
C GLU A 42 0.57 -4.73 21.02
N GLY A 43 1.01 -3.47 20.94
CA GLY A 43 1.44 -2.82 19.69
C GLY A 43 2.66 -1.89 19.81
N LEU A 44 3.17 -1.40 18.67
CA LEU A 44 4.47 -0.70 18.58
C LEU A 44 4.40 0.75 18.11
N ASN A 45 3.19 1.27 17.83
CA ASN A 45 2.93 2.65 17.40
C ASN A 45 3.76 3.08 16.17
N TYR A 46 3.68 2.27 15.12
CA TYR A 46 4.12 2.67 13.78
C TYR A 46 2.98 3.44 13.12
N ASP A 47 3.33 4.43 12.30
CA ASP A 47 2.37 5.20 11.51
C ASP A 47 2.34 4.73 10.04
N GLU A 48 3.30 3.92 9.61
CA GLU A 48 3.34 3.41 8.24
C GLU A 48 3.75 1.93 8.16
N TYR A 49 3.16 1.19 7.23
CA TYR A 49 3.48 -0.20 6.95
C TYR A 49 3.76 -0.43 5.47
N LYS A 50 4.97 -0.90 5.17
CA LYS A 50 5.42 -1.19 3.81
C LYS A 50 5.12 -2.63 3.42
N VAL A 51 4.26 -2.78 2.41
CA VAL A 51 3.91 -4.08 1.81
C VAL A 51 4.86 -4.38 0.64
N ASP A 52 5.69 -5.42 0.74
CA ASP A 52 6.72 -5.75 -0.25
C ASP A 52 6.18 -6.68 -1.34
N TYR A 53 5.98 -6.17 -2.55
CA TYR A 53 5.68 -7.01 -3.73
C TYR A 53 6.91 -7.32 -4.58
N GLU A 54 8.07 -6.69 -4.31
CA GLU A 54 9.30 -6.88 -5.07
C GLU A 54 9.97 -8.21 -4.69
N GLY A 55 10.38 -8.34 -3.42
CA GLY A 55 11.20 -9.46 -2.94
C GLY A 55 10.42 -10.64 -2.37
N LYS A 56 9.09 -10.52 -2.27
CA LYS A 56 8.25 -11.49 -1.54
C LYS A 56 7.13 -12.08 -2.40
N LEU A 57 6.64 -13.25 -2.01
CA LEU A 57 5.48 -13.92 -2.62
C LEU A 57 4.16 -13.34 -2.08
N THR A 58 4.08 -12.02 -2.03
CA THR A 58 2.96 -11.30 -1.45
C THR A 58 1.69 -11.56 -2.26
N PRO A 59 0.61 -12.08 -1.63
CA PRO A 59 -0.65 -12.29 -2.32
C PRO A 59 -1.23 -10.97 -2.83
N TYR A 60 -1.91 -11.02 -3.96
CA TYR A 60 -2.60 -9.86 -4.54
C TYR A 60 -3.46 -9.11 -3.51
N HIS A 61 -4.25 -9.84 -2.73
CA HIS A 61 -5.20 -9.28 -1.77
C HIS A 61 -4.59 -8.71 -0.48
N GLN A 62 -3.26 -8.80 -0.27
CA GLN A 62 -2.70 -8.44 1.05
C GLN A 62 -2.93 -6.97 1.40
N ILE A 63 -2.83 -6.06 0.42
CA ILE A 63 -3.12 -4.63 0.65
C ILE A 63 -4.58 -4.44 1.07
N SER A 64 -5.53 -5.01 0.34
CA SER A 64 -6.96 -4.86 0.65
C SER A 64 -7.32 -5.51 1.98
N GLN A 65 -6.69 -6.64 2.33
CA GLN A 65 -6.84 -7.26 3.66
C GLN A 65 -6.36 -6.34 4.78
N ILE A 66 -5.17 -5.75 4.66
CA ILE A 66 -4.64 -4.81 5.67
C ILE A 66 -5.53 -3.57 5.77
N VAL A 67 -5.89 -2.96 4.63
CA VAL A 67 -6.71 -1.74 4.58
C VAL A 67 -8.10 -1.98 5.19
N LEU A 68 -8.80 -3.04 4.80
CA LEU A 68 -10.13 -3.35 5.34
C LEU A 68 -10.06 -3.67 6.83
N ARG A 69 -9.02 -4.39 7.27
CA ARG A 69 -8.81 -4.71 8.68
C ARG A 69 -8.49 -3.46 9.51
N ALA A 70 -7.70 -2.53 8.96
CA ALA A 70 -7.41 -1.25 9.61
C ALA A 70 -8.69 -0.43 9.81
N VAL A 71 -9.55 -0.33 8.78
CA VAL A 71 -10.87 0.30 8.89
C VAL A 71 -11.75 -0.41 9.94
N GLU A 72 -11.74 -1.74 9.98
CA GLU A 72 -12.52 -2.54 10.95
C GLU A 72 -12.12 -2.25 12.40
N VAL A 73 -10.83 -2.05 12.67
CA VAL A 73 -10.33 -1.70 14.02
C VAL A 73 -10.42 -0.20 14.33
N GLY A 74 -11.00 0.60 13.43
CA GLY A 74 -11.26 2.02 13.64
C GLY A 74 -10.11 2.96 13.27
N LEU A 75 -9.08 2.47 12.59
CA LEU A 75 -8.02 3.30 12.00
C LEU A 75 -8.51 3.94 10.69
N LYS A 76 -7.84 5.00 10.23
CA LYS A 76 -8.11 5.73 9.00
C LYS A 76 -6.90 5.67 8.05
N PRO A 77 -6.75 4.58 7.29
CA PRO A 77 -5.75 4.48 6.23
C PRO A 77 -5.70 5.70 5.33
N GLY A 78 -4.51 6.26 5.11
CA GLY A 78 -4.29 7.46 4.31
C GLY A 78 -4.43 8.79 5.08
N VAL A 79 -4.77 8.74 6.37
CA VAL A 79 -4.88 9.91 7.27
C VAL A 79 -4.04 9.74 8.54
N ASP A 80 -4.29 8.70 9.33
CA ASP A 80 -3.60 8.43 10.61
C ASP A 80 -2.58 7.29 10.51
N VAL A 81 -2.84 6.30 9.66
CA VAL A 81 -1.93 5.21 9.31
C VAL A 81 -1.76 5.10 7.81
N PHE A 82 -0.58 4.67 7.37
CA PHE A 82 -0.22 4.61 5.96
C PHE A 82 0.14 3.19 5.55
N ILE A 83 -0.49 2.70 4.49
CA ILE A 83 -0.15 1.41 3.88
C ILE A 83 0.49 1.72 2.53
N THR A 84 1.79 1.44 2.42
CA THR A 84 2.60 1.91 1.30
C THR A 84 3.25 0.74 0.56
N PRO A 85 2.65 0.28 -0.55
CA PRO A 85 3.19 -0.84 -1.30
C PRO A 85 4.55 -0.52 -1.92
N ARG A 86 5.51 -1.42 -1.82
CA ARG A 86 6.73 -1.44 -2.63
C ARG A 86 6.49 -2.33 -3.84
N MET A 87 6.32 -1.72 -5.00
CA MET A 87 6.09 -2.46 -6.24
C MET A 87 7.39 -3.05 -6.80
N PRO A 88 7.31 -4.09 -7.64
CA PRO A 88 8.44 -4.57 -8.45
C PRO A 88 9.03 -3.48 -9.36
N SER A 89 10.34 -3.50 -9.58
CA SER A 89 10.96 -2.69 -10.65
C SER A 89 10.66 -3.32 -12.01
N ALA A 90 9.99 -2.60 -12.92
CA ALA A 90 9.70 -3.13 -14.26
C ALA A 90 10.94 -3.31 -15.15
N THR A 91 12.12 -2.79 -14.77
CA THR A 91 13.36 -3.01 -15.52
C THR A 91 14.09 -4.28 -15.08
N GLU A 92 13.98 -4.64 -13.81
CA GLU A 92 14.61 -5.83 -13.23
C GLU A 92 13.65 -7.02 -13.18
N GLU A 93 12.34 -6.75 -13.18
CA GLU A 93 11.26 -7.72 -13.20
C GLU A 93 10.36 -7.54 -14.44
N THR A 94 9.08 -7.92 -14.34
CA THR A 94 8.12 -7.77 -15.44
C THR A 94 7.17 -6.61 -15.19
N VAL A 95 6.75 -5.96 -16.27
CA VAL A 95 5.66 -4.97 -16.24
C VAL A 95 4.36 -5.56 -15.68
N PHE A 96 4.11 -6.85 -15.90
CA PHE A 96 2.94 -7.55 -15.35
C PHE A 96 2.96 -7.62 -13.83
N ARG A 97 4.11 -7.96 -13.21
CA ARG A 97 4.22 -7.97 -11.74
C ARG A 97 4.07 -6.56 -11.16
N GLN A 98 4.63 -5.54 -11.83
CA GLN A 98 4.46 -4.14 -11.41
C GLN A 98 2.99 -3.68 -11.51
N ALA A 99 2.31 -4.00 -12.62
CA ALA A 99 0.91 -3.69 -12.81
C ALA A 99 0.00 -4.43 -11.80
N MET A 100 0.34 -5.66 -11.43
CA MET A 100 -0.38 -6.43 -10.42
C MET A 100 -0.34 -5.74 -9.04
N ALA A 101 0.84 -5.27 -8.61
CA ALA A 101 0.97 -4.53 -7.34
C ALA A 101 0.20 -3.20 -7.37
N MET A 102 0.24 -2.46 -8.49
CA MET A 102 -0.56 -1.24 -8.67
C MET A 102 -2.07 -1.53 -8.61
N MET A 103 -2.51 -2.60 -9.27
CA MET A 103 -3.91 -3.01 -9.27
C MET A 103 -4.40 -3.42 -7.88
N ALA A 104 -3.57 -4.11 -7.09
CA ALA A 104 -3.88 -4.45 -5.70
C ALA A 104 -4.12 -3.20 -4.84
N ALA A 105 -3.32 -2.15 -5.02
CA ALA A 105 -3.51 -0.87 -4.34
C ALA A 105 -4.78 -0.14 -4.80
N ILE A 106 -5.05 -0.12 -6.10
CA ILE A 106 -6.28 0.46 -6.67
C ILE A 106 -7.51 -0.27 -6.15
N GLU A 107 -7.47 -1.61 -6.09
CA GLU A 107 -8.57 -2.42 -5.57
C GLU A 107 -8.84 -2.13 -4.09
N ALA A 108 -7.80 -1.96 -3.27
CA ALA A 108 -7.99 -1.59 -1.86
C ALA A 108 -8.74 -0.26 -1.71
N ASN A 109 -8.41 0.75 -2.52
CA ASN A 109 -9.14 2.01 -2.58
C ASN A 109 -10.58 1.83 -3.09
N TYR A 110 -10.79 1.01 -4.13
CA TYR A 110 -12.13 0.70 -4.63
C TYR A 110 -13.01 0.03 -3.56
N LEU A 111 -12.48 -0.93 -2.81
CA LEU A 111 -13.23 -1.66 -1.78
C LEU A 111 -13.58 -0.79 -0.56
N THR A 112 -12.85 0.31 -0.35
CA THR A 112 -13.08 1.22 0.77
C THR A 112 -13.77 2.53 0.39
N GLN A 113 -14.10 2.75 -0.89
CA GLN A 113 -14.66 4.02 -1.38
C GLN A 113 -16.05 4.39 -0.86
N ASP A 114 -16.78 3.44 -0.25
CA ASP A 114 -18.06 3.67 0.43
C ASP A 114 -17.92 3.64 1.96
N LEU A 115 -16.72 3.34 2.48
CA LEU A 115 -16.36 3.33 3.89
C LEU A 115 -15.56 4.56 4.31
N LEU A 116 -14.77 5.10 3.39
CA LEU A 116 -13.89 6.25 3.57
C LEU A 116 -14.25 7.35 2.56
N ASP A 117 -14.11 8.61 2.98
CA ASP A 117 -14.26 9.79 2.12
C ASP A 117 -12.94 10.21 1.43
N HIS A 118 -11.89 9.40 1.60
CA HIS A 118 -10.55 9.58 1.06
C HIS A 118 -9.96 8.23 0.62
N PRO A 119 -8.93 8.22 -0.25
CA PRO A 119 -8.21 7.00 -0.61
C PRO A 119 -7.41 6.44 0.58
N ALA A 120 -7.48 5.14 0.79
CA ALA A 120 -6.74 4.41 1.82
C ALA A 120 -5.25 4.26 1.51
N VAL A 121 -4.91 4.06 0.22
CA VAL A 121 -3.53 3.94 -0.28
C VAL A 121 -3.25 5.13 -1.19
N ILE A 122 -2.28 5.95 -0.79
CA ILE A 122 -1.97 7.22 -1.46
C ILE A 122 -0.57 7.26 -2.08
N GLU A 123 0.31 6.32 -1.72
CA GLU A 123 1.70 6.29 -2.18
C GLU A 123 2.14 4.86 -2.51
N ILE A 124 3.00 4.71 -3.53
CA ILE A 124 3.62 3.46 -3.94
C ILE A 124 5.14 3.68 -4.11
N ILE A 125 5.95 2.87 -3.43
CA ILE A 125 7.41 2.93 -3.52
C ILE A 125 7.90 2.24 -4.80
N HIS A 126 8.60 2.99 -5.65
CA HIS A 126 9.36 2.45 -6.80
C HIS A 126 10.80 2.11 -6.39
N PRO A 127 11.22 0.83 -6.39
CA PRO A 127 12.57 0.45 -6.03
C PRO A 127 13.54 0.58 -7.21
N LEU A 128 14.84 0.57 -6.91
CA LEU A 128 15.93 0.52 -7.91
C LEU A 128 15.85 1.62 -8.99
N THR A 129 15.27 2.78 -8.65
CA THR A 129 15.15 3.93 -9.56
C THR A 129 16.53 4.42 -9.98
N ARG A 130 16.80 4.42 -11.30
CA ARG A 130 18.07 4.92 -11.86
C ARG A 130 17.93 6.30 -12.46
N SER A 131 16.72 6.66 -12.89
CA SER A 131 16.42 7.94 -13.52
C SER A 131 15.00 8.41 -13.21
N ALA A 132 14.75 9.71 -13.37
CA ALA A 132 13.40 10.27 -13.27
C ALA A 132 12.43 9.67 -14.31
N GLU A 133 12.94 9.21 -15.46
CA GLU A 133 12.12 8.56 -16.50
C GLU A 133 11.50 7.24 -16.01
N ASP A 134 12.18 6.53 -15.10
CA ASP A 134 11.63 5.30 -14.50
C ASP A 134 10.35 5.61 -13.71
N LEU A 135 10.39 6.68 -12.91
CA LEU A 135 9.24 7.17 -12.15
C LEU A 135 8.13 7.67 -13.08
N VAL A 136 8.46 8.43 -14.12
CA VAL A 136 7.47 8.92 -15.09
C VAL A 136 6.75 7.77 -15.80
N LYS A 137 7.48 6.72 -16.19
CA LYS A 137 6.88 5.52 -16.80
C LYS A 137 5.99 4.77 -15.82
N ALA A 138 6.42 4.61 -14.57
CA ALA A 138 5.62 3.96 -13.54
C ALA A 138 4.33 4.75 -13.26
N PHE A 139 4.43 6.07 -13.09
CA PHE A 139 3.28 6.94 -12.86
C PHE A 139 2.29 6.92 -14.04
N ARG A 140 2.77 6.99 -15.29
CA ARG A 140 1.90 6.85 -16.48
C ARG A 140 1.13 5.53 -16.48
N ARG A 141 1.76 4.44 -16.04
CA ARG A 141 1.11 3.13 -15.93
C ARG A 141 0.06 3.14 -14.82
N LEU A 142 0.40 3.63 -13.63
CA LEU A 142 -0.54 3.78 -12.52
C LEU A 142 -1.76 4.60 -12.95
N ALA A 143 -1.55 5.76 -13.57
CA ALA A 143 -2.61 6.61 -14.09
C ALA A 143 -3.49 5.90 -15.13
N SER A 144 -2.90 5.09 -16.01
CA SER A 144 -3.64 4.31 -17.01
C SER A 144 -4.52 3.23 -16.35
N LEU A 145 -4.01 2.56 -15.32
CA LEU A 145 -4.75 1.56 -14.55
C LEU A 145 -5.88 2.18 -13.73
N ILE A 146 -5.63 3.34 -13.11
CA ILE A 146 -6.66 4.11 -12.40
C ILE A 146 -7.76 4.52 -13.37
N ASN A 147 -7.41 5.05 -14.55
CA ASN A 147 -8.40 5.43 -15.56
C ASN A 147 -9.26 4.26 -16.03
N TRP A 148 -8.65 3.08 -16.23
CA TRP A 148 -9.37 1.85 -16.52
C TRP A 148 -10.31 1.45 -15.37
N ALA A 149 -9.83 1.45 -14.12
CA ALA A 149 -10.65 1.11 -12.96
C ALA A 149 -11.84 2.07 -12.79
N ARG A 150 -11.67 3.36 -13.10
CA ARG A 150 -12.77 4.33 -13.13
C ARG A 150 -13.79 4.00 -14.21
N SER A 151 -13.34 3.75 -15.45
CA SER A 151 -14.24 3.54 -16.59
C SER A 151 -14.99 2.23 -16.53
N ASP A 152 -14.31 1.15 -16.12
CA ASP A 152 -14.81 -0.21 -16.24
C ASP A 152 -15.34 -0.77 -14.91
N LEU A 153 -14.83 -0.30 -13.77
CA LEU A 153 -15.22 -0.77 -12.44
C LEU A 153 -15.96 0.27 -11.59
N GLY A 154 -15.98 1.54 -12.01
CA GLY A 154 -16.62 2.62 -11.25
C GLY A 154 -15.83 3.09 -10.03
N ALA A 155 -14.50 2.89 -10.01
CA ALA A 155 -13.66 3.37 -8.92
C ALA A 155 -13.70 4.91 -8.79
N ARG A 156 -13.94 5.42 -7.57
CA ARG A 156 -13.92 6.86 -7.24
C ARG A 156 -12.51 7.31 -6.85
N LEU A 157 -11.58 7.19 -7.80
CA LEU A 157 -10.15 7.48 -7.58
C LEU A 157 -9.58 8.21 -8.79
N ASN A 158 -8.86 9.31 -8.61
CA ASN A 158 -8.17 10.05 -9.66
C ASN A 158 -6.67 9.72 -9.71
N PRO A 159 -5.99 9.84 -10.86
CA PRO A 159 -4.55 9.62 -10.95
C PRO A 159 -3.70 10.43 -9.95
N GLU A 160 -4.14 11.62 -9.57
CA GLU A 160 -3.48 12.50 -8.60
C GLU A 160 -3.65 12.08 -7.13
N ASP A 161 -4.59 11.17 -6.86
CA ASP A 161 -4.88 10.66 -5.52
C ASP A 161 -3.84 9.63 -5.05
N MET A 162 -3.05 9.08 -5.99
CA MET A 162 -1.96 8.14 -5.72
C MET A 162 -0.64 8.61 -6.34
N ARG A 163 0.48 8.41 -5.65
CA ARG A 163 1.82 8.85 -6.10
C ARG A 163 2.87 7.74 -6.10
#